data_AF-A0A955DSA3-F1
#
_entry.id   AF-A0A955DSA3-F1
#
_cell.length_a   1.000
_cell.length_b   1.000
_cell.length_c   1.000
_cell.angle_alpha   90.00
_cell.angle_beta   90.00
_cell.angle_gamma   90.00
#
_symmetry.space_group_name_H-M   'P 1'
#
loop_
_entity.id
_entity.type
_entity.pdbx_description
1 polymer ?
#
loop_
_entity_poly.entity_id
_entity_poly.type
_entity_poly.pdbx_seq_one_letter_code
_entity_poly.pdbx_strand_id
1 'polypeptide(L)'
;MLFFSLYAVAVWAGAMHWRRSLLGLGWVLLGLIGLLVLGWFHIKLSEWTNHTIFLPILQAMLYPYSALVTLGGLALCAFPRRPVVDGWCPSCGYDLVGLTMARCPECGGRVTLRRSR
;
A
#
# COMPACT_ATOMS: atom_id res chain seq x y z
N MET A 1 -7.46 -7.82 -16.92
CA MET A 1 -6.33 -8.11 -16.01
C MET A 1 -5.65 -6.85 -15.50
N LEU A 2 -5.31 -5.88 -16.37
CA LEU A 2 -4.65 -4.62 -15.96
C LEU A 2 -5.37 -3.87 -14.83
N PHE A 3 -6.70 -3.78 -14.85
CA PHE A 3 -7.46 -3.09 -13.80
C PHE A 3 -7.23 -3.67 -12.40
N PHE A 4 -7.14 -5.00 -12.26
CA PHE A 4 -6.84 -5.63 -10.98
C PHE A 4 -5.41 -5.27 -10.54
N SER A 5 -4.42 -5.41 -11.43
CA SER A 5 -3.03 -5.07 -11.10
C SER A 5 -2.87 -3.60 -10.69
N LEU A 6 -3.48 -2.66 -11.41
CA LEU A 6 -3.45 -1.23 -11.07
C LEU A 6 -4.12 -0.95 -9.72
N TYR A 7 -5.24 -1.63 -9.44
CA TYR A 7 -5.93 -1.53 -8.17
C TYR A 7 -5.06 -1.99 -7.00
N ALA A 8 -4.43 -3.17 -7.11
CA ALA A 8 -3.52 -3.68 -6.09
C ALA A 8 -2.36 -2.71 -5.84
N VAL A 9 -1.73 -2.21 -6.90
CA VAL A 9 -0.63 -1.24 -6.81
C VAL A 9 -1.08 0.04 -6.11
N ALA A 10 -2.28 0.56 -6.39
CA ALA A 10 -2.80 1.76 -5.73
C ALA A 10 -3.00 1.53 -4.22
N VAL A 11 -3.61 0.41 -3.82
CA VAL A 11 -3.81 0.05 -2.41
C VAL A 11 -2.46 -0.10 -1.70
N TRP A 12 -1.51 -0.79 -2.33
CA TRP A 12 -0.18 -1.01 -1.76
C TRP A 12 0.67 0.25 -1.72
N ALA A 13 0.56 1.14 -2.71
CA ALA A 13 1.24 2.43 -2.71
C ALA A 13 0.73 3.31 -1.55
N GLY A 14 -0.60 3.33 -1.32
CA GLY A 14 -1.18 3.97 -0.15
C GLY A 14 -0.67 3.35 1.17
N ALA A 15 -0.72 2.03 1.29
CA ALA A 15 -0.22 1.32 2.47
C ALA A 15 1.27 1.62 2.75
N MET A 16 2.12 1.65 1.71
CA MET A 16 3.55 1.98 1.84
C MET A 16 3.81 3.44 2.19
N HIS A 17 3.07 4.36 1.58
CA HIS A 17 3.21 5.80 1.82
C HIS A 17 2.88 6.14 3.28
N TRP A 18 1.80 5.54 3.82
CA TRP A 18 1.37 5.72 5.21
C TRP A 18 1.72 4.52 6.12
N ARG A 19 2.82 3.82 5.84
CA ARG A 19 3.24 2.65 6.64
C ARG A 19 3.40 2.96 8.13
N ARG A 20 3.04 2.00 8.98
CA ARG A 20 2.97 2.09 10.47
C ARG A 20 2.08 3.22 11.00
N SER A 21 1.01 3.56 10.28
CA SER A 21 0.00 4.51 10.74
C SER A 21 -1.41 3.94 10.53
N LEU A 22 -2.38 4.48 11.27
CA LEU A 22 -3.79 4.14 11.07
C LEU A 22 -4.28 4.50 9.65
N LEU A 23 -3.68 5.51 9.01
CA LEU A 23 -4.00 5.88 7.63
C LEU A 23 -3.58 4.79 6.63
N GLY A 24 -2.44 4.14 6.85
CA GLY A 24 -2.00 3.00 6.04
C GLY A 24 -2.97 1.81 6.17
N LEU A 25 -3.42 1.52 7.40
CA LEU A 25 -4.48 0.53 7.62
C LEU A 25 -5.80 0.93 6.95
N GLY A 26 -6.13 2.23 6.96
CA GLY A 26 -7.28 2.79 6.25
C GLY A 26 -7.24 2.48 4.75
N TRP A 27 -6.08 2.60 4.10
CA TRP A 27 -5.92 2.23 2.69
C TRP A 27 -6.15 0.73 2.42
N VAL A 28 -5.63 -0.14 3.29
CA VAL A 28 -5.85 -1.59 3.16
C VAL A 28 -7.32 -1.95 3.37
N LEU A 29 -7.96 -1.34 4.37
CA LEU A 29 -9.38 -1.55 4.66
C LEU A 29 -10.27 -1.05 3.50
N LEU A 30 -9.96 0.13 2.95
CA LEU A 30 -10.63 0.66 1.75
C LEU A 30 -10.47 -0.29 0.56
N GLY A 31 -9.27 -0.85 0.38
CA GLY A 31 -8.99 -1.90 -0.61
C GLY A 31 -9.86 -3.15 -0.43
N LEU A 32 -9.94 -3.66 0.81
CA LEU A 32 -10.77 -4.81 1.13
C LEU A 32 -12.25 -4.53 0.88
N ILE A 33 -12.76 -3.38 1.34
CA ILE A 33 -14.15 -2.96 1.14
C ILE A 33 -14.47 -2.89 -0.35
N GLY A 34 -13.60 -2.29 -1.17
CA GLY A 34 -13.81 -2.21 -2.62
C GLY A 34 -13.96 -3.58 -3.28
N LEU A 35 -13.14 -4.57 -2.88
CA LEU A 35 -13.23 -5.93 -3.41
C LEU A 35 -14.48 -6.68 -2.91
N LEU A 36 -14.88 -6.47 -1.65
CA LEU A 36 -16.12 -7.03 -1.11
C LEU A 36 -17.35 -6.46 -1.83
N VAL A 37 -17.37 -5.15 -2.10
CA VAL A 37 -18.44 -4.50 -2.88
C VAL A 37 -18.49 -5.06 -4.30
N LEU A 38 -17.35 -5.26 -4.94
CA LEU A 38 -17.28 -5.88 -6.28
C LEU A 38 -17.81 -7.33 -6.26
N GLY A 39 -17.45 -8.11 -5.25
CA GLY A 39 -17.95 -9.47 -5.06
C GLY A 39 -19.47 -9.50 -4.83
N TRP A 40 -19.98 -8.61 -3.99
CA TRP A 40 -21.42 -8.44 -3.75
C TRP A 40 -22.16 -8.02 -5.03
N PHE A 41 -21.60 -7.08 -5.80
CA PHE A 41 -22.17 -6.66 -7.09
C PHE A 41 -22.26 -7.83 -8.07
N HIS A 42 -21.26 -8.72 -8.10
CA HIS A 42 -21.29 -9.91 -8.95
C HIS A 42 -22.44 -10.88 -8.59
N ILE A 43 -22.69 -11.09 -7.31
CA ILE A 43 -23.81 -11.92 -6.84
C ILE A 43 -25.12 -11.27 -7.27
N LYS A 44 -25.27 -9.96 -7.04
CA LYS A 44 -26.49 -9.22 -7.44
C LYS A 44 -26.72 -9.19 -8.94
N LEU A 45 -25.66 -9.05 -9.74
CA LEU A 45 -25.74 -9.12 -11.19
C LEU A 45 -26.22 -10.51 -11.65
N SER A 46 -25.75 -11.58 -11.01
CA SER A 46 -26.22 -12.93 -11.31
C SER A 46 -27.69 -13.11 -10.96
N GLU A 47 -28.15 -12.57 -9.83
CA GLU A 47 -29.57 -12.61 -9.43
C GLU A 47 -30.44 -11.82 -10.43
N TRP A 48 -30.03 -10.60 -10.78
CA TRP A 48 -30.79 -9.73 -11.70
C TRP A 48 -30.88 -10.27 -13.12
N THR A 49 -29.88 -11.03 -13.55
CA THR A 49 -29.83 -11.60 -14.90
C THR A 49 -30.39 -13.02 -14.95
N ASN A 50 -31.07 -13.50 -13.90
CA ASN A 50 -31.59 -14.86 -13.80
C ASN A 50 -30.52 -15.93 -14.15
N HIS A 51 -29.30 -15.74 -13.65
CA HIS A 51 -28.13 -16.60 -13.91
C HIS A 51 -27.69 -16.71 -15.38
N THR A 52 -28.20 -15.86 -16.28
CA THR A 52 -27.71 -15.81 -17.67
C THR A 52 -26.27 -15.29 -17.76
N ILE A 53 -25.87 -14.40 -16.84
CA ILE A 53 -24.51 -13.88 -16.71
C ILE A 53 -23.92 -14.36 -15.38
N PHE A 54 -23.52 -15.64 -15.34
CA PHE A 54 -22.80 -16.21 -14.20
C PHE A 54 -21.32 -16.41 -14.58
N LEU A 55 -20.42 -15.73 -13.87
CA LEU A 55 -18.97 -15.78 -14.11
C LEU A 55 -18.28 -16.46 -12.92
N PRO A 56 -18.41 -17.78 -12.75
CA PRO A 56 -17.89 -18.52 -11.59
C PRO A 56 -16.37 -18.40 -11.48
N ILE A 57 -15.68 -18.37 -12.64
CA ILE A 57 -14.23 -18.20 -12.72
C ILE A 57 -13.81 -16.88 -12.08
N LEU A 58 -14.53 -15.79 -12.34
CA LEU A 58 -14.19 -14.48 -11.81
C LEU A 58 -14.34 -14.45 -10.28
N GLN A 59 -15.40 -15.06 -9.75
CA GLN A 59 -15.61 -15.17 -8.30
C GLN A 59 -14.56 -16.06 -7.64
N ALA A 60 -14.22 -17.20 -8.24
CA ALA A 60 -13.17 -18.10 -7.75
C ALA A 60 -11.79 -17.41 -7.73
N MET A 61 -11.49 -16.53 -8.69
CA MET A 61 -10.25 -15.75 -8.71
C MET A 61 -10.27 -14.56 -7.75
N LEU A 62 -11.44 -14.00 -7.44
CA LEU A 62 -11.57 -12.81 -6.59
C LEU A 62 -11.17 -13.08 -5.13
N TYR A 63 -11.48 -14.26 -4.59
CA TYR A 63 -11.11 -14.63 -3.21
C TYR A 63 -9.60 -14.66 -2.95
N PRO A 64 -8.79 -15.45 -3.69
CA PRO A 64 -7.34 -15.47 -3.49
C PRO A 64 -6.71 -14.11 -3.81
N TYR A 65 -7.26 -13.38 -4.79
CA TYR A 65 -6.81 -12.02 -5.10
C TYR A 65 -7.09 -11.05 -3.93
N SER A 66 -8.26 -11.12 -3.30
CA SER A 66 -8.60 -10.30 -2.13
C SER A 66 -7.70 -10.62 -0.94
N ALA A 67 -7.41 -11.90 -0.72
CA ALA A 67 -6.44 -12.31 0.30
C ALA A 67 -5.04 -11.76 -0.01
N LEU A 68 -4.56 -11.88 -1.25
CA LEU A 68 -3.25 -11.36 -1.68
C LEU A 68 -3.13 -9.84 -1.46
N VAL A 69 -4.12 -9.07 -1.91
CA VAL A 69 -4.10 -7.60 -1.77
C VAL A 69 -4.12 -7.20 -0.29
N THR A 70 -4.99 -7.82 0.51
CA THR A 70 -5.15 -7.51 1.94
C THR A 70 -3.91 -7.90 2.73
N LEU A 71 -3.44 -9.14 2.61
CA LEU A 71 -2.27 -9.63 3.33
C LEU A 71 -1.00 -8.90 2.90
N GLY A 72 -0.82 -8.67 1.61
CA GLY A 72 0.29 -7.86 1.09
C GLY A 72 0.26 -6.43 1.62
N GLY A 73 -0.90 -5.79 1.65
CA GLY A 73 -1.09 -4.45 2.21
C GLY A 73 -0.80 -4.40 3.72
N LEU A 74 -1.28 -5.38 4.48
CA LEU A 74 -1.00 -5.50 5.91
C LEU A 74 0.49 -5.70 6.19
N ALA A 75 1.15 -6.58 5.42
CA ALA A 75 2.59 -6.79 5.53
C ALA A 75 3.37 -5.50 5.24
N LEU A 76 3.00 -4.77 4.18
CA LEU A 76 3.57 -3.46 3.83
C LEU A 76 3.38 -2.42 4.94
N CYS A 77 2.21 -2.39 5.57
CA CYS A 77 1.94 -1.54 6.72
C CYS A 77 2.76 -1.91 7.96
N ALA A 78 3.04 -3.19 8.16
CA ALA A 78 3.78 -3.73 9.30
C ALA A 78 5.30 -3.61 9.16
N PHE A 79 5.83 -3.55 7.93
CA PHE A 79 7.27 -3.48 7.73
C PHE A 79 7.89 -2.26 8.44
N PRO A 80 9.00 -2.46 9.18
CA PRO A 80 9.68 -1.35 9.83
C PRO A 80 10.13 -0.33 8.78
N ARG A 81 10.02 0.96 9.12
CA ARG A 81 10.77 1.98 8.37
C ARG A 81 12.23 1.57 8.47
N ARG A 82 12.95 1.51 7.33
CA ARG A 82 14.38 1.19 7.32
C ARG A 82 15.05 1.97 8.46
N PRO A 83 15.87 1.31 9.30
CA PRO A 83 16.57 2.00 10.35
C PRO A 83 17.30 3.17 9.71
N VAL A 84 17.19 4.34 10.32
CA VAL A 84 17.98 5.50 9.91
C VAL A 84 19.42 5.08 10.13
N VAL A 85 20.11 4.70 9.06
CA VAL A 85 21.54 4.47 9.13
C VAL A 85 22.15 5.82 9.48
N ASP A 86 23.01 5.86 10.49
CA ASP A 86 23.67 7.09 10.89
C ASP A 86 24.33 7.72 9.65
N GLY A 87 23.98 8.99 9.40
CA GLY A 87 24.43 9.70 8.21
C GLY A 87 23.56 9.52 6.97
N TRP A 88 22.37 8.89 7.01
CA TRP A 88 21.47 8.75 5.84
C TRP A 88 20.12 9.42 6.08
N CYS A 89 19.54 10.01 5.02
CA CYS A 89 18.26 10.69 5.11
C CYS A 89 17.12 9.69 5.38
N PRO A 90 16.31 9.86 6.44
CA PRO A 90 15.21 8.95 6.75
C PRO A 90 14.06 9.01 5.74
N SER A 91 13.98 10.08 4.95
CA SER A 91 12.91 10.31 3.97
C SER A 91 13.24 9.74 2.60
N CYS A 92 14.41 10.04 2.04
CA CYS A 92 14.80 9.61 0.68
C CYS A 92 16.00 8.65 0.63
N GLY A 93 16.73 8.46 1.73
CA GLY A 93 17.94 7.62 1.74
C GLY A 93 19.18 8.28 1.15
N TYR A 94 19.19 9.60 0.94
CA TYR A 94 20.40 10.32 0.54
C TYR A 94 21.48 10.28 1.62
N ASP A 95 22.74 10.13 1.23
CA ASP A 95 23.88 10.16 2.14
C ASP A 95 24.12 11.60 2.65
N LEU A 96 23.99 11.79 3.95
CA LEU A 96 24.17 13.05 4.69
C LEU A 96 25.56 13.14 5.33
N VAL A 97 26.45 12.17 5.13
CA VAL A 97 27.81 12.23 5.64
C VAL A 97 28.51 13.47 5.05
N GLY A 98 29.04 14.33 5.93
CA GLY A 98 29.72 15.56 5.55
C GLY A 98 28.80 16.76 5.25
N LEU A 99 27.47 16.60 5.30
CA LEU A 99 26.55 17.74 5.15
C LEU A 99 26.46 18.54 6.46
N THR A 100 26.57 19.87 6.34
CA THR A 100 26.43 20.83 7.45
C THR A 100 25.02 21.42 7.56
N MET A 101 24.15 21.15 6.58
CA MET A 101 22.80 21.70 6.51
C MET A 101 21.75 20.76 7.12
N ALA A 102 20.82 21.33 7.90
CA ALA A 102 19.74 20.59 8.56
C ALA A 102 18.59 20.17 7.61
N ARG A 103 18.78 20.28 6.29
CA ARG A 103 17.83 19.86 5.27
C ARG A 103 18.52 18.98 4.24
N CYS A 104 17.86 17.90 3.84
CA CYS A 104 18.31 17.04 2.76
C CYS A 104 18.20 17.79 1.41
N PRO A 105 19.23 17.78 0.56
CA PRO A 105 19.21 18.47 -0.74
C PRO A 105 18.28 17.80 -1.75
N GLU A 106 18.07 16.49 -1.64
CA GLU A 106 17.18 15.71 -2.52
C GLU A 106 15.70 15.92 -2.19
N CYS A 107 15.31 15.69 -0.93
CA CYS A 107 13.90 15.65 -0.56
C CYS A 107 13.42 16.86 0.26
N GLY A 108 14.31 17.79 0.60
CA GLY A 108 14.01 18.95 1.46
C GLY A 108 13.66 18.59 2.91
N GLY A 109 13.67 17.29 3.27
CA GLY A 109 13.33 16.80 4.60
C GLY A 109 14.28 17.34 5.67
N ARG A 110 13.73 17.71 6.84
CA ARG A 110 14.55 18.13 7.99
C ARG A 110 15.27 16.93 8.58
N VAL A 111 16.56 17.10 8.85
CA VAL A 111 17.43 16.05 9.38
C VAL A 111 18.22 16.57 10.57
N THR A 112 18.26 15.77 11.63
CA THR A 112 18.99 16.07 12.85
C THR A 112 20.44 15.67 12.65
N LEU A 113 21.31 16.64 12.36
CA LEU A 113 22.74 16.38 12.23
C LEU A 113 23.32 16.04 13.60
N ARG A 114 23.85 14.83 13.76
CA ARG A 114 24.59 14.45 14.97
C ARG A 114 26.02 14.98 14.82
N ARG A 115 26.38 16.00 15.59
CA ARG A 115 27.78 16.47 15.68
C ARG A 115 28.65 15.30 16.15
N SER A 116 29.55 14.82 15.29
CA SER A 116 30.67 13.98 15.72
C SER A 116 31.48 14.80 16.74
N ARG A 117 31.58 14.31 17.97
CA ARG A 117 32.53 14.83 18.95
C ARG A 117 33.93 14.34 18.58
#